data_AF-A0A498I8N5-F1
#
_entry.id   AF-A0A498I8N5-F1
#
_cell.length_a   1.000
_cell.length_b   1.000
_cell.length_c   1.000
_cell.angle_alpha   90.00
_cell.angle_beta   90.00
_cell.angle_gamma   90.00
#
_symmetry.space_group_name_H-M   'P 1'
#
loop_
_entity.id
_entity.type
_entity.pdbx_description
1 polymer ?
#
loop_
_entity_poly.entity_id
_entity_poly.type
_entity_poly.pdbx_seq_one_letter_code
_entity_poly.pdbx_strand_id
1 'polypeptide(L)'
;MLGKTGQQLAFKGFTPPYLSPTTAGPKILQGFVNANSACCHVAGRFGGLIPCGPPSEVCRERSKYIFWDPYHPSDAANLIIARRLLYGNSNDISPINVLQLIQS
;
A
#
# COMPACT_ATOMS: atom_id res chain seq x y z
N MET A 1 -14.48 -19.82 29.46
CA MET A 1 -13.45 -20.71 28.89
C MET A 1 -13.09 -20.24 27.48
N LEU A 2 -11.94 -19.55 27.39
CA LEU A 2 -11.03 -19.32 26.25
C LEU A 2 -11.60 -19.08 24.82
N GLY A 3 -11.77 -17.81 24.45
CA GLY A 3 -11.88 -17.34 23.06
C GLY A 3 -10.61 -16.56 22.68
N LYS A 4 -9.90 -17.02 21.66
CA LYS A 4 -8.51 -16.65 21.32
C LYS A 4 -8.37 -15.17 20.91
N THR A 5 -7.47 -14.51 21.63
CA THR A 5 -6.49 -13.51 21.19
C THR A 5 -6.18 -13.53 19.69
N GLY A 6 -6.43 -12.40 19.04
CA GLY A 6 -6.01 -12.09 17.67
C GLY A 6 -6.70 -10.82 17.23
N GLN A 7 -6.08 -9.66 17.49
CA GLN A 7 -6.55 -8.38 16.96
C GLN A 7 -6.61 -8.46 15.44
N GLN A 8 -7.81 -8.61 14.89
CA GLN A 8 -8.06 -8.27 13.51
C GLN A 8 -8.16 -6.73 13.47
N LEU A 9 -7.01 -6.06 13.32
CA LEU A 9 -6.95 -4.66 12.90
C LEU A 9 -7.35 -4.56 11.41
N ALA A 10 -8.47 -5.16 11.04
CA ALA A 10 -9.16 -4.87 9.79
C ALA A 10 -10.35 -4.00 10.20
N PHE A 11 -10.16 -2.69 10.16
CA PHE A 11 -11.26 -1.74 10.31
C PHE A 11 -12.30 -2.09 9.24
N LYS A 12 -13.54 -2.36 9.64
CA LYS A 12 -14.67 -2.50 8.71
C LYS A 12 -14.67 -1.27 7.79
N GLY A 13 -14.37 -1.47 6.50
CA GLY A 13 -14.30 -0.40 5.51
C GLY A 13 -12.92 0.18 5.20
N PHE A 14 -11.83 -0.36 5.77
CA PHE A 14 -10.48 0.04 5.34
C PHE A 14 -10.09 -0.74 4.09
N THR A 15 -10.41 -0.18 2.94
CA THR A 15 -9.71 -0.53 1.71
C THR A 15 -8.32 0.12 1.80
N PRO A 16 -7.22 -0.65 1.70
CA PRO A 16 -5.88 -0.07 1.71
C PRO A 16 -5.79 1.09 0.70
N PRO A 17 -5.05 2.18 0.97
CA PRO A 17 -5.04 3.36 0.09
C PRO A 17 -4.68 3.06 -1.38
N TYR A 18 -3.94 1.99 -1.65
CA TYR A 18 -3.61 1.52 -3.01
C TYR A 18 -4.71 0.68 -3.67
N LEU A 19 -5.71 0.23 -2.92
CA LEU A 19 -6.89 -0.52 -3.38
C LEU A 19 -8.18 0.31 -3.32
N SER A 20 -8.17 1.50 -2.71
CA SER A 20 -9.38 2.32 -2.59
C SER A 20 -9.78 2.89 -3.96
N PRO A 21 -11.04 2.67 -4.41
CA PRO A 21 -11.56 3.22 -5.67
C PRO A 21 -11.72 4.74 -5.64
N THR A 22 -11.68 5.35 -4.44
CA THR A 22 -11.77 6.81 -4.23
C THR A 22 -10.43 7.46 -3.92
N THR A 23 -9.33 6.69 -3.82
CA THR A 23 -7.99 7.30 -3.81
C THR A 23 -7.92 8.20 -5.02
N ALA A 24 -7.66 9.49 -4.78
CA ALA A 24 -7.40 10.44 -5.85
C ALA A 24 -6.15 9.95 -6.58
N GLY A 25 -6.36 9.09 -7.58
CA GLY A 25 -5.36 8.46 -8.42
C GLY A 25 -4.21 9.41 -8.75
N PRO A 26 -4.45 10.69 -9.11
CA PRO A 26 -3.36 11.59 -9.46
C PRO A 26 -2.27 11.79 -8.40
N LYS A 27 -2.59 11.75 -7.09
CA LYS A 27 -1.61 12.12 -6.05
C LYS A 27 -0.82 10.95 -5.47
N ILE A 28 -1.38 9.74 -5.44
CA ILE A 28 -0.55 8.55 -5.15
C ILE A 28 0.22 8.16 -6.40
N LEU A 29 -0.35 8.30 -7.61
CA LEU A 29 0.34 7.96 -8.87
C LEU A 29 1.45 8.95 -9.25
N GLN A 30 1.49 10.15 -8.66
CA GLN A 30 2.50 11.17 -8.94
C GLN A 30 3.91 10.66 -8.57
N GLY A 31 4.65 10.23 -9.58
CA GLY A 31 6.02 9.71 -9.45
C GLY A 31 6.16 8.21 -9.75
N PHE A 32 5.05 7.47 -9.81
CA PHE A 32 5.04 6.08 -10.28
C PHE A 32 4.80 6.01 -11.78
N VAL A 33 5.45 5.06 -12.43
CA VAL A 33 5.31 4.77 -13.87
C VAL A 33 4.58 3.44 -14.06
N ASN A 34 4.57 2.58 -13.05
CA ASN A 34 3.87 1.30 -13.09
C ASN A 34 2.96 1.11 -11.87
N ALA A 35 1.66 1.10 -12.14
CA ALA A 35 0.61 0.86 -11.16
C ALA A 35 -0.02 -0.55 -11.27
N ASN A 36 0.32 -1.30 -12.32
CA ASN A 36 -0.44 -2.48 -12.72
C ASN A 36 0.37 -3.77 -12.61
N SER A 37 1.70 -3.69 -12.48
CA SER A 37 2.60 -4.84 -12.37
C SER A 37 3.39 -4.80 -11.06
N ALA A 38 3.73 -5.98 -10.55
CA ALA A 38 4.69 -6.15 -9.47
C ALA A 38 6.12 -5.83 -9.95
N CYS A 39 6.95 -5.31 -9.05
CA CYS A 39 8.38 -5.10 -9.31
C CYS A 39 9.19 -6.40 -9.16
N CYS A 40 8.87 -7.23 -8.16
CA CYS A 40 9.41 -8.56 -7.94
C CYS A 40 8.42 -9.60 -8.46
N HIS A 41 8.81 -10.35 -9.49
CA HIS A 41 7.94 -11.36 -10.08
C HIS A 41 8.71 -12.54 -10.68
N VAL A 42 8.03 -13.67 -10.80
CA VAL A 42 8.55 -14.83 -11.55
C VAL A 42 7.76 -15.02 -12.85
N ALA A 43 6.44 -15.12 -12.73
CA ALA A 43 5.58 -15.44 -13.86
C ALA A 43 4.16 -14.87 -13.65
N GLY A 44 3.36 -14.99 -14.72
CA GLY A 44 1.97 -14.56 -14.71
C GLY A 44 1.79 -13.13 -15.21
N ARG A 45 0.59 -12.85 -15.70
CA ARG A 45 0.19 -11.51 -16.12
C ARG A 45 0.44 -10.54 -14.96
N PHE A 46 1.12 -9.44 -15.24
CA PHE A 46 1.48 -8.42 -14.25
C PHE A 46 2.37 -8.90 -13.09
N GLY A 47 2.95 -10.09 -13.19
CA GLY A 47 3.78 -10.69 -12.14
C GLY A 47 2.98 -11.36 -11.02
N GLY A 48 1.66 -11.56 -11.20
CA GLY A 48 0.71 -11.95 -10.14
C GLY A 48 0.55 -13.43 -9.85
N LEU A 49 1.23 -14.34 -10.56
CA LEU A 49 0.94 -15.78 -10.47
C LEU A 49 1.77 -16.52 -9.43
N ILE A 50 3.04 -16.12 -9.27
CA ILE A 50 3.98 -16.80 -8.37
C ILE A 50 4.56 -15.76 -7.40
N PRO A 51 4.54 -16.03 -6.08
CA PRO A 51 5.11 -15.12 -5.09
C PRO A 51 6.58 -14.79 -5.35
N CYS A 52 7.00 -13.60 -4.92
CA CYS A 52 8.39 -13.17 -4.94
C CYS A 52 9.27 -14.14 -4.12
N GLY A 53 10.39 -14.59 -4.69
CA GLY A 53 11.30 -15.55 -4.07
C GLY A 53 12.64 -15.65 -4.83
N PRO A 54 13.49 -16.64 -4.52
CA PRO A 54 14.81 -16.79 -5.13
C PRO A 54 14.85 -16.76 -6.68
N PRO A 55 13.86 -17.33 -7.42
CA PRO A 55 13.89 -17.29 -8.89
C PRO A 55 13.29 -16.00 -9.48
N SER A 56 12.92 -15.01 -8.67
CA SER A 56 12.26 -13.80 -9.16
C SER A 56 13.21 -12.83 -9.85
N GLU A 57 12.71 -12.20 -10.89
CA GLU A 57 13.30 -10.98 -11.42
C GLU A 57 12.82 -9.78 -10.61
N VAL A 58 13.69 -8.79 -10.45
CA VAL A 58 13.39 -7.55 -9.74
C VAL A 58 13.58 -6.37 -10.69
N CYS A 59 12.57 -5.51 -10.77
CA CYS A 59 12.60 -4.32 -11.62
C CYS A 59 13.77 -3.38 -11.27
N ARG A 60 14.28 -2.67 -12.29
CA ARG A 60 15.44 -1.77 -12.14
C ARG A 60 15.17 -0.56 -11.24
N GLU A 61 14.01 0.07 -11.39
CA GLU A 61 13.62 1.27 -10.63
C GLU A 61 12.43 1.01 -9.72
N ARG A 62 12.71 0.49 -8.53
CA ARG A 62 11.70 0.08 -7.54
C ARG A 62 10.76 1.22 -7.11
N SER A 63 11.29 2.45 -7.05
CA SER A 63 10.52 3.64 -6.66
C SER A 63 9.49 4.07 -7.72
N LYS A 64 9.51 3.48 -8.92
CA LYS A 64 8.55 3.76 -9.99
C LYS A 64 7.38 2.77 -10.04
N TYR A 65 7.40 1.75 -9.17
CA TYR A 65 6.35 0.74 -9.07
C TYR A 65 5.53 0.96 -7.79
N ILE A 66 4.20 0.88 -7.89
CA ILE A 66 3.33 0.93 -6.71
C ILE A 66 3.45 -0.36 -5.90
N PHE A 67 3.57 -1.50 -6.60
CA PHE A 67 3.59 -2.82 -5.99
C PHE A 67 5.00 -3.39 -5.98
N TRP A 68 5.46 -3.83 -4.81
CA TRP A 68 6.70 -4.59 -4.69
C TRP A 68 6.50 -5.99 -5.26
N ASP A 69 5.46 -6.69 -4.81
CA ASP A 69 5.06 -8.01 -5.26
C ASP A 69 3.53 -8.03 -5.50
N PRO A 70 2.90 -9.15 -5.86
CA PRO A 70 1.46 -9.21 -6.13
C PRO A 70 0.54 -8.82 -4.95
N TYR A 71 1.07 -8.72 -3.74
CA TYR A 71 0.32 -8.54 -2.50
C TYR A 71 0.66 -7.24 -1.78
N HIS A 72 1.91 -6.77 -1.88
CA HIS A 72 2.44 -5.69 -1.05
C HIS A 72 2.78 -4.43 -1.85
N PRO A 73 2.52 -3.23 -1.30
CA PRO A 73 3.02 -1.97 -1.85
C PRO A 73 4.55 -1.87 -1.74
N SER A 74 5.15 -1.09 -2.62
CA SER A 74 6.58 -0.76 -2.57
C SER A 74 6.89 0.21 -1.43
N ASP A 75 8.17 0.29 -1.03
CA ASP A 75 8.63 1.25 -0.03
C ASP A 75 8.27 2.70 -0.42
N ALA A 76 8.37 3.04 -1.72
CA ALA A 76 7.98 4.36 -2.21
C ALA A 76 6.49 4.63 -2.02
N ALA A 77 5.63 3.63 -2.25
CA ALA A 77 4.20 3.76 -2.00
C ALA A 77 3.92 3.88 -0.48
N ASN A 78 4.60 3.08 0.34
CA ASN A 78 4.50 3.15 1.79
C ASN A 78 4.90 4.52 2.36
N LEU A 79 5.94 5.17 1.83
CA LEU A 79 6.33 6.53 2.24
C LEU A 79 5.23 7.56 2.00
N ILE A 80 4.55 7.49 0.84
CA ILE A 80 3.44 8.38 0.52
C ILE A 80 2.26 8.12 1.45
N ILE A 81 1.91 6.84 1.67
CA ILE A 81 0.83 6.44 2.58
C ILE A 81 1.12 6.94 4.00
N ALA A 82 2.33 6.71 4.52
CA ALA A 82 2.73 7.18 5.84
C ALA A 82 2.60 8.70 5.98
N ARG A 83 3.06 9.47 4.98
CA ARG A 83 2.92 10.93 4.98
C ARG A 83 1.45 11.36 5.02
N ARG A 84 0.55 10.65 4.34
CA ARG A 84 -0.89 10.92 4.36
C ARG A 84 -1.53 10.61 5.70
N LEU A 85 -1.14 9.52 6.35
CA LEU A 85 -1.63 9.17 7.68
C LEU A 85 -1.16 10.16 8.75
N LEU A 86 0.06 10.67 8.62
CA LEU A 86 0.65 11.61 9.59
C LEU A 86 0.18 13.06 9.39
N TYR A 87 0.07 13.53 8.15
CA TYR A 87 -0.13 14.95 7.83
C TYR A 87 -1.36 15.24 6.95
N GLY A 88 -2.08 14.21 6.52
CA GLY A 88 -3.27 14.35 5.68
C GLY A 88 -4.45 14.98 6.43
N ASN A 89 -5.50 15.30 5.67
CA ASN A 89 -6.77 15.78 6.22
C ASN A 89 -7.81 14.65 6.26
N SER A 90 -9.05 14.99 6.64
CA SER A 90 -10.16 14.03 6.78
C SER A 90 -10.51 13.23 5.52
N ASN A 91 -10.04 13.64 4.33
CA ASN A 91 -10.20 12.85 3.09
C ASN A 91 -9.16 11.73 2.96
N ASP A 92 -8.02 11.84 3.65
CA ASP A 92 -6.93 10.85 3.62
C ASP A 92 -7.01 9.89 4.83
N ILE A 93 -7.40 10.41 6.00
CA ILE A 93 -7.53 9.68 7.27
C ILE A 93 -8.58 10.39 8.13
N SER A 94 -9.49 9.63 8.75
CA SER A 94 -10.65 10.19 9.46
C SER A 94 -10.69 9.71 10.92
N PRO A 95 -11.14 10.54 11.89
CA PRO A 95 -11.60 11.94 11.73
C PRO A 95 -10.48 13.00 11.69
N ILE A 96 -9.30 12.68 12.23
CA ILE A 96 -8.11 13.53 12.30
C ILE A 96 -6.87 12.69 11.96
N ASN A 97 -5.75 13.33 11.65
CA ASN A 97 -4.50 12.60 11.38
C ASN A 97 -3.81 12.11 12.66
N VAL A 98 -2.83 11.21 12.50
CA VAL A 98 -2.13 10.58 13.64
C VAL A 98 -1.42 11.61 14.51
N LEU A 99 -0.85 12.68 13.93
CA LEU A 99 -0.18 13.71 14.72
C LEU A 99 -1.16 14.52 15.57
N GLN A 100 -2.32 14.86 15.02
CA GLN A 100 -3.40 15.50 15.78
C GLN A 100 -3.92 14.60 16.91
N LEU A 101 -4.05 13.29 16.65
CA LEU A 101 -4.46 12.32 17.66
C LEU A 101 -3.47 12.18 18.81
N ILE A 102 -2.16 12.26 18.54
CA ILE A 102 -1.13 12.17 19.60
C ILE A 102 -1.09 13.44 20.46
N GLN A 103 -1.60 14.57 19.96
CA GLN A 103 -1.62 15.85 20.65
C GLN A 103 -2.93 16.15 21.39
N SER A 104 -3.90 15.23 21.37
CA SER A 104 -5.22 15.39 21.98
C SER A 104 -5.29 14.90 23.43
#